data_AF-A0A529M3T3-F1
#
_entry.id   AF-A0A529M3T3-F1
#
_cell.length_a   1.000
_cell.length_b   1.000
_cell.length_c   1.000
_cell.angle_alpha   90.00
_cell.angle_beta   90.00
_cell.angle_gamma   90.00
#
_symmetry.space_group_name_H-M   'P 1'
#
loop_
_entity.id
_entity.type
_entity.pdbx_description
1 polymer ?
#
loop_
_entity_poly.entity_id
_entity_poly.type
_entity_poly.pdbx_seq_one_letter_code
_entity_poly.pdbx_strand_id
1 'polypeptide(L)'
;MKPFAIDRANGLCAALFIGFGAWFALQSLGLEIGTALRMGPGYFPLVLAIVLILLGAVILVQAVRVEGEAIGHIAWRGMLLIL
;
A
#
# COMPACT_ATOMS: atom_id res chain seq x y z
N MET A 1 6.54 -29.32 -6.68
CA MET A 1 6.14 -28.12 -5.91
C MET A 1 6.81 -26.95 -6.61
N LYS A 2 6.05 -26.08 -7.30
CA LYS A 2 6.64 -24.94 -8.02
C LYS A 2 7.31 -24.00 -7.00
N PRO A 3 8.54 -23.51 -7.26
CA PRO A 3 9.20 -22.61 -6.33
C PRO A 3 8.34 -21.36 -6.15
N PHE A 4 8.16 -20.93 -4.91
CA PHE A 4 7.56 -19.64 -4.61
C PHE A 4 8.52 -18.55 -5.08
N ALA A 5 8.43 -18.09 -6.33
CA ALA A 5 9.14 -16.90 -6.74
C ALA A 5 8.29 -15.69 -6.39
N ILE A 6 8.73 -14.93 -5.40
CA ILE A 6 8.09 -13.68 -5.01
C ILE A 6 8.28 -12.68 -6.14
N ASP A 7 7.16 -12.20 -6.68
CA ASP A 7 7.13 -11.03 -7.54
C ASP A 7 7.58 -9.82 -6.71
N ARG A 8 8.78 -9.32 -7.02
CA ARG A 8 9.39 -8.20 -6.31
C ARG A 8 8.62 -6.90 -6.52
N ALA A 9 8.00 -6.70 -7.69
CA ALA A 9 7.23 -5.50 -7.98
C ALA A 9 5.98 -5.45 -7.10
N ASN A 10 5.19 -6.52 -7.10
CA ASN A 10 4.01 -6.65 -6.27
C ASN A 10 4.37 -6.65 -4.77
N GLY A 11 5.48 -7.28 -4.40
CA GLY A 11 5.99 -7.25 -3.02
C GLY A 11 6.31 -5.83 -2.54
N LEU A 12 6.95 -5.01 -3.38
CA LEU A 12 7.22 -3.60 -3.07
C LEU A 12 5.93 -2.77 -2.98
N CYS A 13 4.99 -2.96 -3.91
CA CYS A 13 3.69 -2.28 -3.87
C CYS A 13 2.90 -2.64 -2.59
N ALA A 14 2.88 -3.91 -2.21
CA ALA A 14 2.24 -4.36 -0.97
C ALA A 14 2.87 -3.71 0.26
N ALA A 15 4.20 -3.70 0.34
CA ALA A 15 4.93 -3.06 1.43
C ALA A 15 4.63 -1.56 1.53
N LEU A 16 4.56 -0.85 0.41
CA LEU A 16 4.21 0.57 0.37
C LEU A 16 2.79 0.83 0.88
N PHE A 17 1.79 0.09 0.40
CA PHE A 17 0.40 0.28 0.86
C PHE A 17 0.22 -0.05 2.33
N ILE A 18 0.79 -1.17 2.80
CA ILE A 18 0.74 -1.54 4.22
C ILE A 18 1.49 -0.49 5.06
N GLY A 19 2.66 -0.04 4.62
CA GLY A 19 3.48 0.95 5.32
C GLY A 19 2.77 2.30 5.47
N PHE A 20 2.21 2.84 4.39
CA PHE A 20 1.43 4.08 4.45
C PHE A 20 0.15 3.91 5.28
N GLY A 21 -0.54 2.76 5.14
CA GLY A 21 -1.71 2.47 5.96
C GLY A 21 -1.37 2.42 7.44
N ALA A 22 -0.29 1.73 7.84
CA ALA A 22 0.19 1.70 9.21
C ALA A 22 0.57 3.11 9.72
N TRP A 23 1.23 3.92 8.90
CA TRP A 23 1.57 5.31 9.24
C TRP A 23 0.32 6.15 9.53
N PHE A 24 -0.70 6.08 8.67
CA PHE A 24 -1.96 6.81 8.87
C PHE A 24 -2.74 6.28 10.08
N ALA A 25 -2.73 4.97 10.33
CA ALA A 25 -3.34 4.39 11.52
C ALA A 25 -2.66 4.93 12.79
N LEU A 26 -1.33 4.92 12.85
CA LEU A 26 -0.56 5.45 13.98
C LEU A 26 -0.85 6.93 14.23
N GLN A 27 -0.91 7.74 13.16
CA GLN A 27 -1.23 9.15 13.30
C GLN A 27 -2.67 9.37 13.79
N SER A 28 -3.60 8.52 13.33
CA SER A 28 -5.00 8.56 13.76
C SER A 28 -5.21 8.22 15.24
N LEU A 29 -4.33 7.43 15.86
CA LEU A 29 -4.46 7.06 17.28
C LEU A 29 -4.30 8.26 18.22
N GLY A 30 -3.60 9.31 17.76
CA GLY A 30 -3.46 10.57 18.51
C GLY A 30 -4.58 11.58 18.29
N LEU A 31 -5.58 11.25 17.46
CA LEU A 31 -6.65 12.16 17.06
C LEU A 31 -8.01 11.65 17.57
N GLU A 32 -8.91 12.58 17.88
CA GLU A 32 -10.30 12.20 18.14
C GLU A 32 -10.92 11.60 16.87
N ILE A 33 -11.41 10.37 16.97
CA ILE A 33 -12.08 9.67 15.86
C ILE A 33 -13.54 10.11 15.75
N GLY A 34 -14.20 10.40 16.86
CA GLY A 34 -15.62 10.75 16.87
C GLY A 34 -16.52 9.59 16.42
N THR A 35 -17.60 9.89 15.68
CA THR A 35 -18.56 8.91 15.18
C THR A 35 -18.77 9.07 13.67
N ALA A 36 -19.43 8.11 13.01
CA ALA A 36 -19.68 8.19 11.57
C ALA A 36 -20.52 9.42 11.15
N LEU A 37 -21.40 9.92 12.04
CA LEU A 37 -22.25 11.10 11.78
C LEU A 37 -21.62 12.42 12.27
N ARG A 38 -20.56 12.34 13.08
CA ARG A 38 -19.75 13.47 13.55
C ARG A 38 -18.29 13.03 13.56
N MET A 39 -17.71 13.02 12.36
CA MET A 39 -16.36 12.54 12.13
C MET A 39 -15.36 13.47 12.79
N GLY A 40 -14.59 12.95 13.74
CA GLY A 40 -13.41 13.63 14.26
C GLY A 40 -12.25 13.58 13.25
N PRO A 41 -11.21 14.40 13.43
CA PRO A 41 -10.08 14.48 12.50
C PRO A 41 -9.35 13.15 12.28
N GLY A 42 -9.44 12.20 13.21
CA GLY A 42 -8.87 10.85 13.08
C GLY A 42 -9.69 9.88 12.24
N TYR A 43 -11.00 10.11 12.03
CA TYR A 43 -11.87 9.14 11.35
C TYR A 43 -11.41 8.85 9.91
N PHE A 44 -11.12 9.89 9.14
CA PHE A 44 -10.72 9.75 7.75
C PHE A 44 -9.35 9.07 7.60
N PRO A 45 -8.28 9.50 8.30
CA PRO A 45 -7.01 8.78 8.30
C PRO A 45 -7.13 7.31 8.68
N LEU A 46 -7.98 6.97 9.67
CA LEU A 46 -8.20 5.58 10.09
C LEU A 46 -8.85 4.74 8.98
N VAL A 47 -9.90 5.25 8.34
CA VAL A 47 -10.59 4.53 7.25
C VAL A 47 -9.66 4.35 6.07
N LEU A 48 -8.91 5.39 5.70
CA LEU A 48 -7.91 5.32 4.64
C LEU A 48 -6.84 4.27 4.97
N ALA A 49 -6.35 4.25 6.21
CA ALA A 49 -5.39 3.26 6.68
C ALA A 49 -5.89 1.82 6.50
N ILE A 50 -7.14 1.56 6.91
CA ILE A 50 -7.75 0.23 6.78
C ILE A 50 -7.83 -0.19 5.31
N VAL A 51 -8.29 0.71 4.43
CA VAL A 51 -8.40 0.42 2.99
C VAL A 51 -7.03 0.12 2.38
N LEU A 52 -6.00 0.91 2.71
CA LEU A 52 -4.64 0.70 2.22
C LEU A 52 -4.05 -0.62 2.70
N ILE A 53 -4.23 -0.96 3.98
CA ILE A 53 -3.74 -2.24 4.54
C ILE A 53 -4.44 -3.42 3.87
N LEU A 54 -5.76 -3.35 3.65
CA LEU A 54 -6.50 -4.42 2.97
C LEU A 54 -6.04 -4.60 1.52
N LEU A 55 -5.88 -3.51 0.77
CA LEU A 55 -5.34 -3.57 -0.59
C LEU A 55 -3.91 -4.14 -0.62
N GLY A 56 -3.06 -3.68 0.29
CA GLY A 56 -1.70 -4.19 0.44
C GLY A 56 -1.66 -5.68 0.77
N ALA A 57 -2.56 -6.17 1.63
CA ALA A 57 -2.68 -7.59 1.95
C ALA A 57 -3.10 -8.43 0.72
N VAL A 58 -4.05 -7.94 -0.08
CA VAL A 58 -4.46 -8.61 -1.33
C VAL A 58 -3.28 -8.68 -2.31
N ILE A 59 -2.54 -7.59 -2.48
CA ILE A 59 -1.37 -7.53 -3.38
C ILE A 59 -0.24 -8.43 -2.85
N LEU A 60 -0.04 -8.52 -1.54
CA LEU A 60 0.93 -9.42 -0.93
C LEU A 60 0.63 -10.88 -1.26
N VAL A 61 -0.66 -11.27 -1.18
CA VAL A 61 -1.08 -12.62 -1.59
C VAL A 61 -0.82 -12.85 -3.07
N GLN A 62 -1.07 -11.86 -3.93
CA GLN A 62 -0.75 -11.97 -5.37
C GLN A 62 0.75 -12.10 -5.61
N ALA A 63 1.59 -11.34 -4.90
CA ALA A 63 3.04 -11.36 -5.02
C ALA A 63 3.65 -12.74 -4.74
N VAL A 64 3.00 -13.53 -3.87
CA VAL A 64 3.44 -14.90 -3.51
C VAL A 64 2.84 -15.95 -4.44
N ARG A 65 1.67 -15.68 -5.05
CA ARG A 65 0.95 -16.66 -5.90
C ARG A 65 1.32 -16.60 -7.38
N VAL A 66 1.73 -15.43 -7.88
CA VAL A 66 1.96 -15.19 -9.30
C VAL A 66 3.40 -14.78 -9.50
N GLU A 67 4.12 -15.51 -10.37
CA GLU A 67 5.43 -15.06 -10.85
C GLU A 67 5.21 -13.91 -11.82
N GLY A 68 5.53 -12.69 -11.37
CA GLY A 68 5.50 -11.52 -12.23
C GLY A 68 6.78 -11.32 -13.01
N GLU A 69 6.65 -10.53 -14.06
CA GLU A 69 7.76 -10.14 -14.92
C GLU A 69 8.75 -9.24 -14.14
N ALA A 70 10.04 -9.39 -14.42
CA ALA A 70 11.05 -8.60 -13.73
C ALA A 70 10.84 -7.10 -14.01
N ILE A 71 11.05 -6.27 -12.98
CA ILE A 71 11.02 -4.81 -13.12
C ILE A 71 12.08 -4.42 -14.17
N GLY A 72 11.61 -3.96 -15.33
CA GLY A 72 12.45 -3.49 -16.42
C GLY A 72 13.19 -2.19 -16.08
N HIS A 73 13.96 -1.67 -17.04
CA HIS A 73 14.65 -0.40 -16.87
C HIS A 73 13.66 0.75 -16.65
N ILE A 74 13.76 1.41 -15.50
CA ILE A 74 13.00 2.64 -15.21
C ILE A 74 13.54 3.75 -16.10
N ALA A 75 12.70 4.30 -16.97
CA ALA A 75 13.07 5.35 -17.93
C ALA A 75 13.12 6.75 -17.28
N TRP A 76 14.03 6.93 -16.31
CA TRP A 76 14.21 8.18 -15.54
C TRP A 76 14.36 9.42 -16.42
N ARG A 77 15.08 9.30 -17.53
CA ARG A 77 15.30 10.38 -18.49
C ARG A 77 13.99 10.83 -19.17
N GLY A 78 13.10 9.88 -19.48
CA GLY A 78 11.80 10.18 -20.06
C GLY A 78 10.89 10.88 -19.06
N MET A 79 10.86 10.43 -17.80
CA MET A 79 10.04 11.06 -16.75
C MET A 79 10.44 12.52 -16.47
N LEU A 80 11.73 12.84 -16.51
CA LEU A 80 12.23 14.21 -16.27
C LEU A 80 12.01 15.18 -17.44
N LEU A 81 11.86 14.68 -18.67
CA LEU A 81 11.75 15.51 -19.88
C LEU A 81 10.31 15.75 -20.37
N ILE A 82 9.32 15.09 -19.74
CA ILE A 82 7.89 15.23 -20.08
C ILE A 82 7.21 16.34 -19.25
N LEU A 83 7.83 16.77 -18.14
CA LEU A 83 7.36 17.88 -17.30
C LEU A 83 7.70 19.24 -17.93
#